data_AF-A0A431L3U8-F1
#
_entry.id   AF-A0A431L3U8-F1
#
_cell.length_a   1.000
_cell.length_b   1.000
_cell.length_c   1.000
_cell.angle_alpha   90.00
_cell.angle_beta   90.00
_cell.angle_gamma   90.00
#
_symmetry.space_group_name_H-M   'P 1'
#
loop_
_entity.id
_entity.type
_entity.pdbx_description
1 polymer ?
#
loop_
_entity_poly.entity_id
_entity_poly.type
_entity_poly.pdbx_seq_one_letter_code
_entity_poly.pdbx_strand_id
1 'polypeptide(L)'
;MGIVVYWLEGEGEEASPACEFFASASLAQALACAEAQRRAGHRHVSISTELEDHVGKAGVAAVEGGRTPDGQAYDWSKAGRAGKVRRR
;
A
#
# COMPACT_ATOMS: atom_id res chain seq x y z
N MET A 1 -12.67 -9.30 -7.70
CA MET A 1 -12.68 -8.65 -6.37
C MET A 1 -11.23 -8.63 -5.92
N GLY A 2 -10.68 -7.47 -5.56
CA GLY A 2 -9.23 -7.36 -5.29
C GLY A 2 -8.87 -6.70 -3.97
N ILE A 3 -9.85 -6.16 -3.25
CA ILE A 3 -9.61 -5.53 -1.94
C ILE A 3 -10.75 -5.91 -1.00
N VAL A 4 -10.40 -6.22 0.24
CA VAL A 4 -11.35 -6.45 1.33
C VAL A 4 -10.92 -5.64 2.54
N VAL A 5 -11.84 -4.86 3.09
CA VAL A 5 -11.65 -4.18 4.39
C VAL A 5 -12.35 -5.01 5.45
N TYR A 6 -11.64 -5.38 6.51
CA TYR A 6 -12.16 -6.12 7.66
C TYR A 6 -12.17 -5.23 8.90
N TRP A 7 -13.21 -5.37 9.72
CA TRP A 7 -13.26 -4.80 11.06
C TRP A 7 -14.05 -5.69 12.02
N LEU A 8 -14.04 -5.32 13.30
CA LEU A 8 -14.84 -5.97 14.33
C LEU A 8 -16.00 -5.05 14.76
N GLU A 9 -17.21 -5.60 14.72
CA GLU A 9 -18.43 -4.98 15.23
C GLU A 9 -18.69 -5.38 16.68
N GLY A 10 -18.98 -4.41 17.54
CA GLY A 10 -19.14 -4.62 18.98
C GLY A 10 -17.84 -4.45 19.79
N GLU A 11 -17.89 -4.80 21.07
CA GLU A 11 -16.80 -4.59 22.02
C GLU A 11 -16.35 -5.91 22.67
N GLY A 12 -15.08 -5.96 23.09
CA GLY A 12 -14.54 -7.09 23.83
C GLY A 12 -14.41 -8.36 22.99
N GLU A 13 -14.45 -9.51 23.66
CA GLU A 13 -14.28 -10.84 23.06
C GLU A 13 -15.52 -11.31 22.27
N GLU A 14 -16.66 -10.64 22.44
CA GLU A 14 -17.91 -10.94 21.73
C GLU A 14 -18.01 -10.24 20.36
N ALA A 15 -17.02 -9.42 20.01
CA ALA A 15 -17.03 -8.66 18.77
C ALA A 15 -17.03 -9.60 17.55
N SER A 16 -17.89 -9.32 16.58
CA SER A 16 -18.08 -10.14 15.39
C SER A 16 -17.36 -9.55 14.18
N PRO A 17 -16.77 -10.37 13.30
CA PRO A 17 -16.08 -9.87 12.12
C PRO A 17 -17.08 -9.36 11.08
N ALA A 18 -16.80 -8.16 10.56
CA ALA A 18 -17.48 -7.55 9.44
C ALA A 18 -16.50 -7.25 8.31
N CYS A 19 -17.01 -7.15 7.08
CA CYS A 19 -16.17 -6.81 5.92
C CYS A 19 -16.92 -6.10 4.81
N GLU A 20 -16.15 -5.37 4.00
CA GLU A 20 -16.62 -4.71 2.78
C GLU A 20 -15.65 -4.98 1.63
N PHE A 21 -16.21 -5.27 0.45
CA PHE A 21 -15.46 -5.68 -0.74
C PHE A 21 -15.37 -4.54 -1.74
N PHE A 22 -14.18 -4.37 -2.31
CA PHE A 22 -13.93 -3.40 -3.37
C PHE A 22 -13.28 -4.06 -4.59
N ALA A 23 -13.48 -3.43 -5.75
CA ALA A 23 -12.76 -3.77 -6.97
C ALA A 23 -11.27 -3.42 -6.81
N SER A 24 -10.40 -4.10 -7.57
CA SER A 24 -8.95 -3.89 -7.51
C SER A 24 -8.55 -2.44 -7.88
N ALA A 25 -9.31 -1.78 -8.75
CA ALA A 25 -9.09 -0.39 -9.14
C ALA A 25 -9.60 0.64 -8.09
N SER A 26 -10.26 0.19 -7.03
CA SER A 26 -10.98 1.06 -6.08
C SER A 26 -10.24 1.23 -4.74
N LEU A 27 -8.92 1.29 -4.77
CA LEU A 27 -8.10 1.42 -3.56
C LEU A 27 -8.41 2.68 -2.75
N ALA A 28 -8.68 3.80 -3.41
CA ALA A 28 -9.05 5.04 -2.73
C ALA A 28 -10.36 4.89 -1.93
N GLN A 29 -11.36 4.22 -2.49
CA GLN A 29 -12.61 3.95 -1.78
C GLN A 29 -12.40 2.99 -0.60
N ALA A 30 -11.59 1.94 -0.77
CA ALA A 30 -11.27 1.02 0.32
C ALA A 30 -10.53 1.71 1.48
N LEU A 31 -9.60 2.62 1.18
CA LEU A 31 -8.92 3.44 2.18
C LEU A 31 -9.88 4.37 2.92
N ALA A 32 -10.79 5.03 2.19
CA ALA A 32 -11.81 5.88 2.79
C ALA A 32 -12.76 5.10 3.70
N CYS A 33 -13.16 3.89 3.31
CA CYS A 33 -13.92 2.97 4.17
C CYS A 33 -13.14 2.63 5.44
N ALA A 34 -11.88 2.20 5.33
CA ALA A 34 -11.06 1.87 6.50
C ALA A 34 -10.85 3.07 7.44
N GLU A 35 -10.71 4.29 6.90
CA GLU A 35 -10.67 5.52 7.68
C GLU A 35 -11.99 5.78 8.41
N ALA A 36 -13.13 5.63 7.72
CA ALA A 36 -14.45 5.78 8.32
C ALA A 36 -14.65 4.80 9.48
N GLN A 37 -14.27 3.53 9.32
CA GLN A 37 -14.37 2.53 10.39
C GLN A 37 -13.49 2.89 11.60
N ARG A 38 -12.27 3.38 11.36
CA ARG A 38 -11.41 3.86 12.47
C ARG A 38 -12.01 5.07 13.17
N ARG A 39 -12.62 6.01 12.43
CA ARG A 39 -13.30 7.18 13.00
C ARG A 39 -14.57 6.82 13.77
N ALA A 40 -15.25 5.74 13.38
CA ALA A 40 -16.38 5.18 14.11
C ALA A 40 -15.97 4.47 15.42
N GLY A 41 -14.67 4.32 15.69
CA GLY A 41 -14.16 3.74 16.93
C GLY A 41 -13.74 2.28 16.82
N HIS A 42 -13.83 1.66 15.64
CA HIS A 42 -13.35 0.29 15.44
C HIS A 42 -11.82 0.25 15.58
N ARG A 43 -11.33 -0.48 16.60
CA ARG A 43 -9.90 -0.57 16.92
C ARG A 43 -9.12 -1.49 15.98
N HIS A 44 -9.78 -2.52 15.46
CA HIS A 44 -9.17 -3.54 14.63
C HIS A 44 -9.69 -3.39 13.20
N VAL A 45 -9.03 -2.56 12.39
CA VAL A 45 -9.38 -2.36 10.98
C VAL A 45 -8.19 -2.77 10.10
N SER A 46 -8.41 -3.76 9.24
CA SER A 46 -7.40 -4.34 8.34
C SER A 46 -7.85 -4.24 6.88
N ILE A 47 -6.90 -4.03 5.98
CA ILE A 47 -7.15 -4.07 4.52
C ILE A 47 -6.34 -5.24 3.97
N SER A 48 -7.03 -6.17 3.30
CA SER A 48 -6.42 -7.25 2.54
C SER A 48 -6.55 -6.93 1.05
N THR A 49 -5.48 -7.12 0.29
CA THR A 49 -5.44 -6.78 -1.14
C THR A 49 -4.83 -7.91 -1.96
N GLU A 50 -5.48 -8.24 -3.07
CA GLU A 50 -4.97 -9.01 -4.19
C GLU A 50 -5.04 -8.12 -5.45
N LEU A 51 -4.27 -7.01 -5.49
CA LEU A 51 -4.23 -6.19 -6.71
C LEU A 51 -3.27 -6.81 -7.71
N GLU A 52 -3.76 -7.00 -8.93
CA GLU A 52 -2.99 -7.49 -10.07
C GLU A 52 -1.72 -6.65 -10.32
N ASP A 53 -1.79 -5.35 -10.02
CA ASP A 53 -0.68 -4.40 -10.14
C ASP A 53 0.13 -4.18 -8.85
N HIS A 54 -0.25 -4.79 -7.71
CA HIS A 54 0.44 -4.56 -6.42
C HIS A 54 1.76 -5.32 -6.29
N VAL A 55 2.11 -6.13 -7.28
CA VAL A 55 3.35 -6.89 -7.30
C VAL A 55 4.25 -6.34 -8.39
N GLY A 56 4.99 -5.28 -8.07
CA GLY A 56 6.41 -5.36 -8.41
C GLY A 56 6.89 -6.68 -7.81
N LYS A 57 7.46 -7.58 -8.63
CA LYS A 57 7.98 -8.90 -8.18
C LYS A 57 8.57 -8.78 -6.78
N ALA A 58 8.30 -9.74 -5.89
CA ALA A 58 8.92 -9.74 -4.56
C ALA A 58 10.44 -9.61 -4.73
N GLY A 59 11.00 -8.53 -4.19
CA GLY A 59 12.32 -8.05 -4.53
C GLY A 59 12.23 -6.83 -5.44
N VAL A 60 12.48 -5.65 -4.86
CA VAL A 60 12.95 -4.46 -5.57
C VAL A 60 13.69 -4.91 -6.81
N ALA A 61 13.16 -4.59 -7.99
CA ALA A 61 13.82 -4.95 -9.22
C ALA A 61 15.04 -4.03 -9.30
N ALA A 62 16.13 -4.49 -8.67
CA ALA A 62 17.21 -3.65 -8.23
C ALA A 62 17.79 -2.94 -9.43
N VAL A 63 18.05 -1.64 -9.27
CA VAL A 63 18.83 -0.90 -10.25
C VAL A 63 20.25 -1.44 -10.16
N GLU A 64 20.58 -2.40 -11.02
CA GLU A 64 21.91 -3.00 -11.09
C GLU A 64 22.73 -2.26 -12.15
N GLY A 65 23.90 -1.76 -11.76
CA GLY A 65 24.76 -1.00 -12.68
C GLY A 65 24.11 0.27 -13.25
N GLY A 66 23.14 0.86 -12.55
CA GLY A 66 22.44 2.07 -12.99
C GLY A 66 21.33 1.82 -14.02
N ARG A 67 20.85 0.58 -14.18
CA ARG A 67 19.76 0.25 -15.10
C ARG A 67 18.57 -0.40 -14.42
N THR A 68 17.38 -0.11 -14.91
CA THR A 68 16.13 -0.79 -14.56
C THR A 68 16.07 -2.20 -15.19
N PRO A 69 15.12 -3.05 -14.75
CA PRO A 69 15.02 -4.45 -15.23
C PRO A 69 14.69 -4.59 -16.72
N ASP A 70 14.09 -3.58 -17.33
CA ASP A 70 13.82 -3.46 -18.76
C ASP A 70 15.02 -2.90 -19.55
N GLY A 71 16.18 -2.72 -18.88
CA GLY A 71 17.43 -2.26 -19.47
C GLY A 71 17.54 -0.75 -19.65
N GLN A 72 16.53 0.02 -19.24
CA GLN A 72 16.58 1.48 -19.31
C GLN A 72 17.57 2.06 -18.29
N ALA A 73 18.18 3.19 -18.63
CA ALA A 73 19.01 3.90 -17.66
C ALA A 73 18.13 4.48 -16.55
N TYR A 74 18.48 4.17 -15.30
CA TYR A 74 17.80 4.75 -14.15
C TYR A 74 18.46 6.08 -13.80
N ASP A 75 17.79 7.18 -14.14
CA ASP A 75 18.29 8.56 -14.01
C ASP A 75 17.98 9.20 -12.64
N TRP A 76 17.07 8.60 -11.87
CA TRP A 76 16.68 9.11 -10.57
C TRP A 76 17.79 8.91 -9.54
N SER A 77 18.19 10.01 -8.88
CA SER A 77 19.07 9.96 -7.72
C SER A 77 18.54 10.80 -6.57
N LYS A 78 18.60 10.26 -5.36
CA LYS A 78 18.29 11.01 -4.11
C LYS A 78 19.17 12.26 -3.97
N ALA A 79 20.37 12.25 -4.56
CA ALA A 79 21.30 13.38 -4.59
C ALA A 79 20.74 14.61 -5.32
N GLY A 80 19.77 14.44 -6.23
CA GLY A 80 19.16 15.54 -6.99
C GLY A 80 18.29 16.47 -6.15
N ARG A 81 17.68 15.99 -5.05
CA ARG A 81 16.85 16.82 -4.15
C ARG A 81 17.55 17.26 -2.86
N ALA A 82 18.46 16.44 -2.33
CA ALA A 82 19.14 16.73 -1.07
C ALA A 82 20.41 17.59 -1.22
N GLY A 83 20.75 18.01 -2.45
CA GLY A 83 21.99 18.73 -2.74
C GLY A 83 23.18 17.78 -2.74
N LYS A 84 23.78 17.58 -3.91
CA LYS A 84 25.04 16.85 -4.05
C LYS A 84 26.12 17.63 -3.26
N VAL A 85 26.63 17.07 -2.16
CA VAL A 85 27.74 17.69 -1.40
C VAL A 85 28.93 17.82 -2.34
N ARG A 86 29.30 19.07 -2.69
CA ARG A 86 30.52 19.35 -3.46
C ARG A 86 31.70 19.07 -2.52
N ARG A 87 32.49 18.02 -2.78
CA ARG A 87 33.78 17.86 -2.12
C ARG A 87 34.72 18.96 -2.61
N ARG A 88 35.36 19.63 -1.65
CA ARG A 88 36.35 20.69 -1.86
C ARG A 88 37.73 20.08 -2.10
#